data_AF-A0A1F8NPH4-F1
#
_entry.id   AF-A0A1F8NPH4-F1
#
_cell.length_a   1.000
_cell.length_b   1.000
_cell.length_c   1.000
_cell.angle_alpha   90.00
_cell.angle_beta   90.00
_cell.angle_gamma   90.00
#
_symmetry.space_group_name_H-M   'P 1'
#
loop_
_entity.id
_entity.type
_entity.pdbx_description
1 polymer ?
#
loop_
_entity_poly.entity_id
_entity_poly.type
_entity_poly.pdbx_seq_one_letter_code
_entity_poly.pdbx_strand_id
1 'polypeptide(L)'
;MDIGSVLILVGVAVLAVAFVARPLVEKQTPADRPQDRRLSGIQAELDRVMAMIQELDMDFAMDKIDSSEHQAQRSTLMTHGAALMRQRDELQGGGSVRPDAGSLDAIIETEVARMRGLSEGPSVFCGNCGQPAMAGDRFCVRCGAVLAAQEMHA
;
A
#
# COMPACT_ATOMS: atom_id res chain seq x y z
N MET A 1 7.88 -51.16 21.28
CA MET A 1 8.00 -49.69 21.21
C MET A 1 8.61 -49.23 22.51
N ASP A 2 9.74 -48.53 22.44
CA ASP A 2 10.38 -48.00 23.64
C ASP A 2 9.44 -47.00 24.32
N ILE A 3 9.33 -47.09 25.64
CA ILE A 3 8.49 -46.21 26.46
C ILE A 3 8.73 -44.72 26.15
N GLY A 4 9.97 -44.35 25.82
CA GLY A 4 10.32 -42.99 25.40
C GLY A 4 9.61 -42.54 24.13
N SER A 5 9.46 -43.41 23.13
CA SER A 5 8.78 -43.08 21.86
C SER A 5 7.29 -42.83 22.06
N VAL A 6 6.66 -43.60 22.95
CA VAL A 6 5.22 -43.46 23.27
C VAL A 6 4.96 -42.14 23.99
N LEU A 7 5.82 -41.74 24.94
CA LEU A 7 5.68 -40.48 25.66
C LEU A 7 5.84 -39.26 24.75
N ILE A 8 6.78 -39.30 23.80
CA ILE A 8 6.97 -38.21 22.84
C ILE A 8 5.75 -38.06 21.94
N LEU A 9 5.22 -39.17 21.40
CA LEU A 9 4.03 -39.15 20.55
C LEU A 9 2.83 -38.52 21.28
N VAL A 10 2.60 -38.93 22.52
CA VAL A 10 1.50 -38.40 23.34
C VAL A 10 1.69 -36.91 23.64
N GLY A 11 2.92 -36.48 24.00
CA GLY A 11 3.22 -35.07 24.26
C GLY A 11 2.95 -34.17 23.05
N VAL A 12 3.38 -34.58 21.85
CA VAL A 12 3.13 -33.84 20.60
C VAL A 12 1.64 -33.83 20.28
N ALA A 13 0.94 -34.95 20.43
CA ALA A 13 -0.49 -35.02 20.20
C ALA A 13 -1.28 -34.07 21.12
N VAL A 14 -0.93 -34.01 22.41
CA VAL A 14 -1.55 -33.08 23.37
C VAL A 14 -1.28 -31.63 22.99
N LEU A 15 -0.06 -31.27 22.60
CA LEU A 15 0.27 -29.91 22.14
C LEU A 15 -0.50 -29.53 20.87
N ALA A 16 -0.59 -30.43 19.90
CA ALA A 16 -1.35 -30.21 18.67
C ALA A 16 -2.84 -30.00 18.97
N VAL A 17 -3.42 -30.84 19.83
CA VAL A 17 -4.82 -30.69 20.27
C VAL A 17 -5.02 -29.36 21.00
N ALA A 18 -4.12 -28.98 21.90
CA ALA A 18 -4.20 -27.70 22.62
C ALA A 18 -4.10 -26.51 21.66
N PHE A 19 -3.23 -26.57 20.66
CA PHE A 19 -3.09 -25.53 19.65
C PHE A 19 -4.35 -25.39 18.78
N VAL A 20 -4.94 -26.51 18.36
CA VAL A 20 -6.18 -26.53 17.56
C VAL A 20 -7.42 -26.17 18.39
N ALA A 21 -7.45 -26.50 19.68
CA ALA A 21 -8.56 -26.16 20.59
C ALA A 21 -8.52 -24.71 21.09
N ARG A 22 -7.34 -24.07 21.03
CA ARG A 22 -7.13 -22.66 21.39
C ARG A 22 -8.18 -21.70 20.78
N PRO A 23 -8.49 -21.73 19.48
CA PRO A 23 -9.52 -20.86 18.88
C PRO A 23 -10.95 -21.08 19.39
N LEU A 24 -11.27 -22.23 20.00
CA LEU A 24 -12.59 -22.47 20.60
C LEU A 24 -12.72 -21.89 22.01
N VAL A 25 -11.60 -21.74 22.73
CA VAL A 25 -11.56 -21.18 24.09
C VAL A 25 -11.39 -19.66 24.03
N GLU A 26 -10.54 -19.17 23.13
CA GLU A 26 -10.46 -17.74 22.76
C GLU A 26 -11.64 -17.41 21.83
N LYS A 27 -12.84 -17.22 22.38
CA LYS A 27 -14.09 -16.82 21.69
C LYS A 27 -14.01 -15.44 20.97
N GLN A 28 -12.82 -14.94 20.68
CA GLN A 28 -12.60 -13.73 19.91
C GLN A 28 -11.80 -14.12 18.68
N THR A 29 -12.48 -14.70 17.68
CA THR A 29 -11.95 -14.68 16.32
C THR A 29 -11.61 -13.23 15.96
N PRO A 30 -10.49 -12.95 15.27
CA PRO A 30 -10.14 -11.60 14.83
C PRO A 30 -11.34 -10.88 14.19
N ALA A 31 -12.10 -11.61 13.34
CA ALA A 31 -13.34 -11.15 12.71
C ALA A 31 -14.47 -10.67 13.64
N ASP A 32 -14.43 -10.98 14.93
CA ASP A 32 -15.46 -10.59 15.91
C ASP A 32 -15.05 -9.35 16.72
N ARG A 33 -13.86 -8.79 16.48
CA ARG A 33 -13.48 -7.50 17.06
C ARG A 33 -14.47 -6.42 16.58
N PRO A 34 -15.04 -5.62 17.51
CA PRO A 34 -15.94 -4.53 17.14
C PRO A 34 -15.34 -3.54 16.11
N GLN A 35 -14.02 -3.40 16.11
CA GLN A 35 -13.26 -2.58 15.16
C GLN A 35 -13.30 -3.14 13.74
N ASP A 36 -13.13 -4.45 13.57
CA ASP A 36 -13.14 -5.11 12.27
C ASP A 36 -14.53 -5.04 11.64
N ARG A 37 -15.60 -5.25 12.42
CA ARG A 37 -16.99 -5.05 11.96
C ARG A 37 -17.27 -3.62 11.49
N ARG A 38 -16.77 -2.61 12.21
CA ARG A 38 -16.92 -1.19 11.82
C ARG A 38 -16.14 -0.89 10.52
N LEU A 39 -14.93 -1.42 10.39
CA LEU A 39 -14.13 -1.29 9.18
C LEU A 39 -14.81 -1.91 7.95
N SER A 40 -15.33 -3.13 8.08
CA SER A 40 -16.08 -3.79 7.01
C SER A 40 -17.33 -3.00 6.59
N GLY A 41 -18.03 -2.41 7.56
CA GLY A 41 -19.19 -1.54 7.28
C GLY A 41 -18.80 -0.31 6.45
N ILE A 42 -17.72 0.37 6.81
CA ILE A 42 -17.23 1.56 6.07
C ILE A 42 -16.73 1.18 4.67
N GLN A 43 -16.05 0.03 4.55
CA GLN A 43 -15.60 -0.48 3.25
C GLN A 43 -16.77 -0.77 2.31
N ALA A 44 -17.83 -1.41 2.80
CA ALA A 44 -19.02 -1.68 2.00
C ALA A 44 -19.70 -0.38 1.51
N GLU A 45 -19.73 0.66 2.35
CA GLU A 45 -20.28 1.96 1.95
C GLU A 45 -19.40 2.67 0.91
N LEU A 46 -18.07 2.58 1.04
CA LEU A 46 -17.13 3.08 0.03
C LEU A 46 -17.34 2.40 -1.32
N ASP A 47 -17.43 1.06 -1.33
CA ASP A 47 -17.65 0.29 -2.55
C ASP A 47 -18.97 0.69 -3.23
N ARG A 48 -20.01 0.95 -2.43
CA ARG A 48 -21.29 1.48 -2.92
C ARG A 48 -21.15 2.86 -3.56
N VAL A 49 -20.42 3.79 -2.92
CA VAL A 49 -20.18 5.12 -3.49
C VAL A 49 -19.40 5.04 -4.79
N MET A 50 -18.38 4.18 -4.86
CA MET A 50 -17.60 3.96 -6.07
C MET A 50 -18.45 3.38 -7.22
N ALA A 51 -19.35 2.45 -6.91
CA ALA A 51 -20.29 1.92 -7.89
C ALA A 51 -21.23 3.01 -8.42
N MET A 52 -21.76 3.89 -7.56
CA MET A 52 -22.59 5.03 -7.99
C MET A 52 -21.83 6.01 -8.88
N ILE A 53 -20.57 6.30 -8.58
CA ILE A 53 -19.71 7.15 -9.42
C ILE A 53 -19.51 6.51 -10.80
N GLN A 54 -19.25 5.19 -10.82
CA GLN A 54 -19.06 4.45 -12.07
C GLN A 54 -20.33 4.44 -12.93
N GLU A 55 -21.50 4.21 -12.33
CA GLU A 55 -22.78 4.24 -13.03
C GLU A 55 -23.07 5.64 -13.60
N LEU A 56 -22.84 6.69 -12.81
CA LEU A 56 -22.96 8.08 -13.24
C LEU A 56 -22.05 8.42 -14.44
N ASP A 57 -20.80 7.95 -14.41
CA ASP A 57 -19.85 8.13 -15.52
C ASP A 57 -20.29 7.36 -16.77
N MET A 58 -20.86 6.16 -16.60
CA MET A 58 -21.40 5.40 -17.73
C MET A 58 -22.61 6.08 -18.34
N ASP A 59 -23.52 6.62 -17.53
CA ASP A 59 -24.69 7.35 -18.02
C ASP A 59 -24.31 8.62 -18.78
N PHE A 60 -23.29 9.36 -18.32
CA PHE A 60 -22.74 10.48 -19.08
C PHE A 60 -22.06 10.03 -20.38
N ALA A 61 -21.27 8.95 -20.34
CA ALA A 61 -20.63 8.41 -21.54
C ALA A 61 -21.65 7.89 -22.59
N MET A 62 -22.84 7.48 -22.14
CA MET A 62 -23.97 7.11 -22.99
C MET A 62 -24.84 8.30 -23.42
N ASP A 63 -24.43 9.53 -23.10
CA ASP A 63 -25.16 10.78 -23.41
C ASP A 63 -26.58 10.83 -22.84
N LYS A 64 -26.84 10.11 -21.73
CA LYS A 64 -28.15 10.09 -21.06
C LYS A 64 -28.39 11.30 -20.16
N ILE A 65 -27.31 11.94 -19.71
CA ILE A 65 -27.34 13.07 -18.76
C ILE A 65 -26.42 14.19 -19.26
N ASP A 66 -26.77 15.43 -18.94
CA ASP A 66 -25.98 16.60 -19.33
C ASP A 66 -24.71 16.76 -18.49
N SER A 67 -23.72 17.45 -19.04
CA SER A 67 -22.43 17.74 -18.39
C SER A 67 -22.57 18.52 -17.07
N SER A 68 -23.54 19.43 -16.95
CA SER A 68 -23.76 20.21 -15.73
C SER A 68 -24.32 19.34 -14.59
N GLU A 69 -25.22 18.40 -14.91
CA GLU A 69 -25.80 17.48 -13.95
C GLU A 69 -24.79 16.42 -13.50
N HIS A 70 -24.02 15.86 -14.44
CA HIS A 70 -22.91 14.95 -14.15
C HIS A 70 -21.91 15.58 -13.17
N GLN A 71 -21.45 16.81 -13.45
CA GLN A 71 -20.47 17.49 -12.61
C GLN A 71 -21.00 17.76 -11.20
N ALA A 72 -22.26 18.19 -11.08
CA ALA A 72 -22.91 18.43 -9.80
C ALA A 72 -22.98 17.14 -8.97
N GLN A 73 -23.54 16.06 -9.52
CA GLN A 73 -23.70 14.78 -8.81
C GLN A 73 -22.35 14.13 -8.47
N ARG A 74 -21.38 14.19 -9.38
CA ARG A 74 -20.03 13.66 -9.16
C ARG A 74 -19.33 14.35 -8.00
N SER A 75 -19.47 15.68 -7.88
CA SER A 75 -18.85 16.43 -6.77
C SER A 75 -19.39 16.02 -5.39
N THR A 76 -20.69 15.74 -5.30
CA THR A 76 -21.33 15.27 -4.07
C THR A 76 -20.84 13.88 -3.69
N LEU A 77 -20.81 12.94 -4.64
CA LEU A 77 -20.33 11.58 -4.41
C LEU A 77 -18.84 11.55 -4.05
N MET A 78 -18.01 12.36 -4.71
CA MET A 78 -16.58 12.50 -4.39
C MET A 78 -16.35 13.00 -2.96
N THR A 79 -17.15 13.98 -2.51
CA THR A 79 -17.06 14.51 -1.15
C THR A 79 -17.46 13.44 -0.13
N HIS A 80 -18.50 12.66 -0.41
CA HIS A 80 -18.93 11.55 0.44
C HIS A 80 -17.86 10.44 0.52
N GLY A 81 -17.32 10.01 -0.62
CA GLY A 81 -16.24 9.03 -0.69
C GLY A 81 -14.99 9.49 0.08
N ALA A 82 -14.61 10.77 -0.03
CA ALA A 82 -13.51 11.35 0.73
C ALA A 82 -13.74 11.31 2.25
N ALA A 83 -14.98 11.55 2.71
CA ALA A 83 -15.32 11.46 4.13
C ALA A 83 -15.19 10.02 4.67
N LEU A 84 -15.69 9.04 3.92
CA LEU A 84 -15.58 7.62 4.29
C LEU A 84 -14.13 7.12 4.28
N MET A 85 -13.30 7.56 3.33
CA MET A 85 -11.88 7.22 3.30
C MET A 85 -11.13 7.73 4.54
N ARG A 86 -11.40 8.97 4.99
CA ARG A 86 -10.82 9.50 6.24
C ARG A 86 -11.24 8.66 7.44
N GLN A 87 -12.52 8.30 7.53
CA GLN A 87 -13.03 7.48 8.64
C GLN A 87 -12.38 6.09 8.69
N ARG A 88 -12.12 5.48 7.53
CA ARG A 88 -11.36 4.22 7.44
C ARG A 88 -9.95 4.40 7.96
N ASP A 89 -9.25 5.45 7.54
CA ASP A 89 -7.86 5.71 7.93
C ASP A 89 -7.74 5.95 9.44
N GLU A 90 -8.70 6.64 10.06
CA GLU A 90 -8.80 6.84 11.51
C GLU A 90 -8.95 5.50 12.28
N LEU A 91 -9.80 4.60 11.78
CA LEU A 91 -10.02 3.30 12.41
C LEU A 91 -8.88 2.32 12.19
N GLN A 92 -8.22 2.37 11.03
CA GLN A 92 -7.04 1.56 10.74
C GLN A 92 -5.82 2.05 11.53
N GLY A 93 -5.67 3.37 11.71
CA GLY A 93 -4.58 3.97 12.48
C GLY A 93 -4.52 3.55 13.95
N GLY A 94 -5.60 3.02 14.52
CA GLY A 94 -5.63 2.44 15.88
C GLY A 94 -5.31 0.94 15.97
N GLY A 95 -5.23 0.23 14.83
CA GLY A 95 -5.05 -1.24 14.78
C GLY A 95 -3.92 -1.70 13.87
N SER A 96 -3.42 -0.87 12.95
CA SER A 96 -2.14 -1.08 12.31
C SER A 96 -1.05 -0.88 13.37
N VAL A 97 -0.20 -1.89 13.58
CA VAL A 97 1.17 -1.63 14.05
C VAL A 97 1.77 -0.70 12.99
N ARG A 98 1.57 0.60 13.17
CA ARG A 98 2.35 1.61 12.49
C ARG A 98 3.75 1.33 13.01
N PRO A 99 4.72 0.91 12.17
CA PRO A 99 6.11 0.94 12.60
C PRO A 99 6.29 2.33 13.21
N ASP A 100 6.94 2.41 14.37
CA ASP A 100 7.12 3.70 15.02
C ASP A 100 7.61 4.69 13.95
N ALA A 101 7.05 5.90 13.89
CA ALA A 101 7.31 6.81 12.78
C ALA A 101 8.83 7.06 12.59
N GLY A 102 9.61 6.98 13.68
CA GLY A 102 11.06 7.00 13.66
C GLY A 102 11.71 5.73 13.07
N SER A 103 11.14 4.53 13.27
CA SER A 103 11.61 3.29 12.63
C SER A 103 11.40 3.29 11.12
N LEU A 104 10.28 3.83 10.64
CA LEU A 104 10.02 3.93 9.20
C LEU A 104 10.93 4.98 8.55
N ASP A 105 11.06 6.16 9.15
CA ASP A 105 11.97 7.20 8.68
C ASP A 105 13.42 6.70 8.68
N ALA A 106 13.84 5.96 9.71
CA ALA A 106 15.18 5.35 9.75
C ALA A 106 15.40 4.31 8.64
N ILE A 107 14.41 3.48 8.33
CA ILE A 107 14.48 2.51 7.22
C ILE A 107 14.59 3.26 5.87
N ILE A 108 13.79 4.31 5.68
CA ILE A 108 13.82 5.12 4.46
C ILE A 108 15.18 5.79 4.28
N GLU A 109 15.71 6.45 5.32
CA GLU A 109 17.02 7.10 5.26
C GLU A 109 18.16 6.10 5.00
N THR A 110 18.06 4.90 5.57
CA THR A 110 19.04 3.83 5.32
C THR A 110 19.03 3.39 3.85
N GLU A 111 17.84 3.22 3.25
CA GLU A 111 17.73 2.81 1.85
C GLU A 111 18.13 3.93 0.88
N VAL A 112 17.79 5.19 1.19
CA VAL A 112 18.24 6.37 0.42
C VAL A 112 19.76 6.51 0.47
N ALA A 113 20.38 6.32 1.64
CA ALA A 113 21.83 6.34 1.78
C ALA A 113 22.50 5.23 0.96
N ARG A 114 21.93 4.02 0.94
CA ARG A 114 22.41 2.92 0.09
C ARG A 114 22.37 3.28 -1.39
N MET A 115 21.25 3.85 -1.87
CA MET A 115 21.13 4.27 -3.27
C MET A 115 22.14 5.36 -3.63
N ARG A 116 22.36 6.34 -2.75
CA ARG A 116 23.34 7.42 -2.96
C ARG A 116 24.79 6.92 -2.96
N GLY A 117 25.15 5.99 -2.06
CA GLY A 117 26.50 5.40 -2.03
C GLY A 117 26.84 4.58 -3.29
N LEU A 118 25.84 4.00 -3.95
CA LEU A 118 26.00 3.35 -5.26
C LEU A 118 26.23 4.35 -6.41
N SER A 119 26.02 5.64 -6.16
CA SER A 119 26.01 6.72 -7.18
C SER A 119 27.20 7.68 -7.06
N GLU A 120 28.21 7.39 -6.23
CA GLU A 120 29.33 8.31 -5.99
C GLU A 120 30.34 8.34 -7.16
N GLY A 121 30.11 9.29 -8.07
CA GLY A 121 31.08 9.84 -9.02
C GLY A 121 30.44 10.56 -10.22
N PRO A 122 30.74 11.85 -10.50
CA PRO A 122 30.35 12.47 -11.76
C PRO A 122 31.20 11.88 -12.89
N SER A 123 30.57 11.16 -13.81
CA SER A 123 31.28 10.51 -14.92
C SER A 123 31.02 11.16 -16.27
N VAL A 124 29.99 12.01 -16.40
CA VAL A 124 29.59 12.62 -17.69
C VAL A 124 29.18 14.08 -17.50
N PHE A 125 29.46 14.93 -18.48
CA PHE A 125 28.94 16.29 -18.54
C PHE A 125 27.80 16.39 -19.57
N CYS A 126 26.76 17.14 -19.23
CA CYS A 126 25.66 17.41 -20.15
C CYS A 126 26.13 18.28 -21.32
N GLY A 127 26.02 17.78 -22.55
CA GLY A 127 26.38 18.53 -23.77
C GLY A 127 25.50 19.75 -24.05
N ASN A 128 24.33 19.87 -23.43
CA ASN A 128 23.41 21.00 -23.65
C ASN A 128 23.61 22.17 -22.66
N CYS A 129 23.86 21.89 -21.37
CA CYS A 129 23.97 22.95 -20.36
C CYS A 129 25.26 22.92 -19.53
N GLY A 130 26.18 22.00 -19.83
CA GLY A 130 27.51 21.90 -19.21
C GLY A 130 27.53 21.44 -17.75
N GLN A 131 26.41 20.90 -17.22
CA GLN A 131 26.41 20.38 -15.85
C GLN A 131 27.03 18.99 -15.74
N PRO A 132 27.73 18.70 -14.63
CA PRO A 132 28.07 17.32 -14.31
C PRO A 132 26.79 16.52 -14.07
N ALA A 133 26.77 15.31 -14.58
CA ALA A 133 25.73 14.31 -14.40
C ALA A 133 26.37 12.99 -13.93
N MET A 134 25.58 12.15 -13.26
CA MET A 134 26.05 10.87 -12.73
C MET A 134 26.05 9.79 -13.81
N ALA A 135 26.91 8.79 -13.64
CA ALA A 135 26.94 7.60 -14.48
C ALA A 135 25.57 6.89 -14.37
N GLY A 136 24.81 6.84 -15.45
CA GLY A 136 23.47 6.21 -15.48
C GLY A 136 22.29 7.18 -15.45
N ASP A 137 22.53 8.48 -15.29
CA ASP A 137 21.48 9.48 -15.48
C ASP A 137 21.00 9.45 -16.93
N ARG A 138 19.70 9.17 -17.13
CA ARG A 138 19.07 9.21 -18.47
C ARG A 138 18.81 10.65 -18.93
N PHE A 139 18.68 11.58 -17.98
CA PHE A 139 18.34 12.97 -18.23
C PHE A 139 19.18 13.88 -17.32
N CYS A 140 19.52 15.06 -17.81
CA CYS A 140 20.17 16.09 -17.02
C CYS A 140 19.22 16.67 -15.98
N VAL A 141 19.58 16.58 -14.69
CA VAL A 141 18.79 17.13 -13.57
C VAL A 141 18.54 18.64 -13.68
N ARG A 142 19.40 19.38 -14.39
CA ARG A 142 19.25 20.84 -14.54
C ARG A 142 18.40 21.27 -15.73
N CYS A 143 18.65 20.71 -16.92
CA CYS A 143 18.01 21.18 -18.16
C CYS A 143 17.06 20.17 -18.81
N GLY A 144 16.94 18.95 -18.25
CA GLY A 144 16.08 17.89 -18.78
C GLY A 144 16.58 17.24 -20.08
N ALA A 145 17.73 17.65 -20.62
CA ALA A 145 18.29 17.07 -21.83
C ALA A 145 18.63 15.59 -21.61
N VAL A 146 18.30 14.74 -22.60
CA VAL A 146 18.66 13.32 -22.59
C VAL A 146 20.18 13.18 -22.63
N LEU A 147 20.75 12.45 -21.69
CA LEU A 147 22.17 12.12 -21.67
C LEU A 147 22.31 10.77 -22.39
N ALA A 148 22.84 10.79 -23.60
CA ALA A 148 22.87 9.61 -24.46
C ALA A 148 23.63 8.46 -23.78
N ALA A 149 22.92 7.37 -23.48
CA ALA A 149 23.52 6.08 -23.19
C ALA A 149 23.96 5.45 -24.53
N GLN A 150 25.23 5.64 -24.89
CA GLN A 150 25.97 4.84 -25.86
C GLN A 150 27.25 4.41 -25.11
N GLU A 151 27.60 3.13 -24.93
CA GLU A 151 27.55 2.01 -25.87
C GLU A 151 27.36 0.67 -25.13
N MET A 152 26.37 -0.11 -25.55
CA MET A 152 26.36 -1.57 -25.40
C MET A 152 26.65 -2.12 -26.80
N HIS A 153 27.93 -2.14 -27.18
CA HIS A 153 28.41 -2.70 -28.43
C HIS A 153 29.01 -4.10 -28.16
N ALA A 154 28.36 -5.11 -28.76
CA ALA A 154 28.83 -6.45 -29.14
C ALA A 154 29.58 -7.31 -28.11
#